data_AF-A0A2M6WND2-F1
#
_entry.id   AF-A0A2M6WND2-F1
#
_cell.length_a   1.000
_cell.length_b   1.000
_cell.length_c   1.000
_cell.angle_alpha   90.00
_cell.angle_beta   90.00
_cell.angle_gamma   90.00
#
_symmetry.space_group_name_H-M   'P 1'
#
loop_
_entity.id
_entity.type
_entity.pdbx_description
1 polymer ?
#
loop_
_entity_poly.entity_id
_entity_poly.type
_entity_poly.pdbx_seq_one_letter_code
_entity_poly.pdbx_strand_id
1 'polypeptide(L)' 'MGEPEDIACAAVYLASDESKYATGSVLYVDGGYIAQ' A
#
# COMPACT_ATOMS: atom_id res chain seq x y z
N MET A 1 -3.98 12.47 -9.05
CA MET A 1 -5.19 11.83 -8.51
C MET A 1 -4.95 10.34 -8.58
N GLY A 2 -5.22 9.59 -7.51
CA GLY A 2 -5.06 8.13 -7.52
C GLY A 2 -6.28 7.45 -8.13
N GLU A 3 -6.07 6.25 -8.64
CA GLU A 3 -7.10 5.38 -9.21
C GLU A 3 -7.44 4.25 -8.21
N PRO A 4 -8.64 3.63 -8.28
CA PRO A 4 -8.99 2.50 -7.42
C PRO A 4 -7.99 1.34 -7.47
N GLU A 5 -7.36 1.12 -8.63
CA GLU A 5 -6.36 0.08 -8.87
C GLU A 5 -5.10 0.27 -8.01
N ASP A 6 -4.76 1.51 -7.64
CA ASP A 6 -3.60 1.79 -6.77
C ASP A 6 -3.80 1.16 -5.39
N ILE A 7 -5.00 1.27 -4.83
CA ILE A 7 -5.38 0.66 -3.56
C ILE A 7 -5.50 -0.87 -3.71
N ALA A 8 -6.10 -1.35 -4.81
CA ALA A 8 -6.25 -2.77 -5.05
C ALA A 8 -4.89 -3.49 -5.13
N CYS A 9 -3.92 -2.91 -5.83
CA CYS A 9 -2.57 -3.47 -5.93
C CYS A 9 -1.87 -3.49 -4.57
N ALA A 10 -1.99 -2.43 -3.76
CA ALA A 10 -1.42 -2.39 -2.42
C ALA A 10 -2.05 -3.44 -1.49
N ALA A 11 -3.37 -3.64 -1.58
CA ALA A 11 -4.06 -4.69 -0.84
C ALA A 11 -3.62 -6.09 -1.28
N VAL A 12 -3.46 -6.33 -2.59
CA VAL A 12 -2.94 -7.60 -3.12
C VAL A 12 -1.52 -7.85 -2.61
N TYR A 13 -0.63 -6.84 -2.65
CA TYR A 13 0.72 -6.97 -2.10
C TYR A 13 0.71 -7.36 -0.61
N LEU A 14 -0.08 -6.67 0.22
CA LEU A 14 -0.19 -6.99 1.65
C LEU A 14 -0.82 -8.36 1.94
N ALA A 15 -1.61 -8.90 1.00
CA ALA A 15 -2.21 -10.22 1.11
C ALA A 15 -1.33 -11.33 0.53
N SER A 16 -0.24 -11.01 -0.16
CA SER A 16 0.61 -11.97 -0.86
C SER A 16 1.89 -12.33 -0.09
N ASP A 17 2.56 -13.40 -0.51
CA ASP A 17 3.79 -13.89 0.11
C ASP A 17 4.96 -12.89 -0.01
N GLU A 18 4.89 -11.96 -0.97
CA GLU A 18 5.84 -10.87 -1.16
C GLU A 18 5.90 -9.91 0.03
N SER A 19 4.84 -9.86 0.86
CA SER A 19 4.78 -9.04 2.07
C SER A 19 5.01 -9.81 3.37
N LYS A 20 5.51 -11.06 3.31
CA LYS A 20 5.66 -11.95 4.49
C LYS A 20 6.38 -11.38 5.73
N TYR A 21 7.13 -10.29 5.57
CA TYR A 21 7.84 -9.61 6.65
C TYR A 21 7.37 -8.16 6.88
N ALA A 22 6.42 -7.67 6.09
CA ALA A 22 5.84 -6.33 6.21
C ALA A 22 4.64 -6.38 7.16
N THR A 23 4.89 -6.14 8.45
CA THR A 23 3.86 -6.17 9.49
C THR A 23 4.05 -5.03 10.49
N GLY A 24 2.99 -4.70 11.24
CA GLY A 24 3.01 -3.69 12.30
C GLY A 24 3.17 -2.24 11.79
N SER A 25 3.02 -2.01 10.49
CA SER A 25 3.16 -0.70 9.85
C SER A 25 2.03 -0.46 8.85
N VAL A 26 1.70 0.82 8.63
CA VAL A 26 0.71 1.24 7.63
C VAL A 26 1.41 1.53 6.31
N LEU A 27 0.93 0.93 5.22
CA LEU A 27 1.35 1.26 3.87
C LEU A 27 0.47 2.39 3.34
N TYR A 28 1.04 3.59 3.20
CA TYR A 28 0.34 4.76 2.66
C TYR A 28 0.36 4.74 1.13
N VAL A 29 -0.81 4.95 0.52
CA VAL A 29 -1.02 5.05 -0.93
C VAL A 29 -1.78 6.34 -1.21
N ASP A 30 -1.11 7.47 -1.00
CA ASP A 30 -1.72 8.81 -0.97
C ASP A 30 -1.02 9.82 -1.88
N GLY A 31 -0.11 9.36 -2.75
CA GLY A 31 0.70 10.23 -3.60
C GLY A 31 1.74 11.05 -2.84
N GLY A 32 2.11 10.65 -1.61
CA GLY A 32 3.10 11.33 -0.79
C GLY A 32 2.53 12.49 0.05
N TYR A 33 1.21 12.55 0.20
CA TYR A 33 0.52 13.64 0.91
C TYR A 33 0.98 13.78 2.37
N ILE A 34 1.14 12.67 3.10
CA ILE A 34 1.62 12.72 4.50
C ILE A 34 3.12 12.98 4.65
N ALA A 35 3.89 12.96 3.56
CA ALA A 35 5.34 13.07 3.57
C ALA A 35 5.85 14.47 3.16
N GLN A 36 4.95 15.44 2.93
CA GLN A 36 5.28 16.82 2.56
C GLN A 36 5.62 17.71 3.75
#